data_AF-A0ABD5MQR4-F1
#
_entry.id   AF-A0ABD5MQR4-F1
#
_cell.length_a   1.000
_cell.length_b   1.000
_cell.length_c   1.000
_cell.angle_alpha   90.00
_cell.angle_beta   90.00
_cell.angle_gamma   90.00
#
_symmetry.space_group_name_H-M   'P 1'
#
loop_
_entity.id
_entity.type
_entity.pdbx_description
1 polymer ?
#
loop_
_entity_poly.entity_id
_entity_poly.type
_entity_poly.pdbx_seq_one_letter_code
_entity_poly.pdbx_strand_id
1 'polypeptide(L)'
;MRRTGRGDQVAPGVKDADAIVETDRSVGAVTTAGVLGLTVTKSLDLGTTVIGLGVSPAIGERNPIAAAAIVQWGVVPGLLAVGLLTVGLTVLLVEGGFGLATGHARGDGGSSARTGRLICYWVGCACNLAIAAHNVVVILAVAFPP
;
A
#
# COMPACT_ATOMS: atom_id res chain seq x y z
N MET A 1 -24.30 -32.39 -51.07
CA MET A 1 -24.47 -31.03 -50.51
C MET A 1 -23.83 -30.97 -49.13
N ARG A 2 -22.63 -30.37 -49.01
CA ARG A 2 -21.91 -30.18 -47.74
C ARG A 2 -22.26 -28.81 -47.16
N ARG A 3 -22.89 -28.77 -45.97
CA ARG A 3 -22.98 -27.56 -45.14
C ARG A 3 -21.57 -27.26 -44.62
N THR A 4 -20.95 -26.20 -45.12
CA THR A 4 -19.72 -25.66 -44.54
C THR A 4 -20.06 -24.92 -43.25
N GLY A 5 -19.45 -25.37 -42.15
CA GLY A 5 -19.56 -24.75 -40.83
C GLY A 5 -19.01 -23.33 -40.86
N ARG A 6 -19.91 -22.36 -40.73
CA ARG A 6 -19.61 -20.96 -40.47
C ARG A 6 -19.33 -20.82 -38.98
N GLY A 7 -18.19 -21.32 -38.54
CA GLY A 7 -17.70 -21.11 -37.18
C GLY A 7 -17.13 -19.70 -37.06
N ASP A 8 -17.88 -18.81 -36.41
CA ASP A 8 -17.43 -17.91 -35.34
C ASP A 8 -15.98 -17.42 -35.39
N GLN A 9 -15.54 -16.84 -36.50
CA GLN A 9 -14.40 -15.91 -36.47
C GLN A 9 -14.90 -14.57 -35.92
N VAL A 10 -15.01 -14.50 -34.60
CA VAL A 10 -15.11 -13.23 -33.88
C VAL A 10 -13.91 -12.39 -34.31
N ALA A 11 -14.18 -11.20 -34.85
CA ALA A 11 -13.16 -10.33 -35.41
C ALA A 11 -12.02 -10.10 -34.39
N PRO A 12 -10.74 -10.26 -34.80
CA PRO A 12 -9.60 -10.21 -33.89
C PRO A 12 -9.55 -8.95 -33.01
N GLY A 13 -10.05 -7.82 -33.50
CA GLY A 13 -10.10 -6.56 -32.74
C GLY A 13 -11.07 -6.50 -31.55
N VAL A 14 -12.08 -7.37 -31.47
CA VAL A 14 -13.01 -7.39 -30.32
C VAL A 14 -12.38 -8.13 -29.14
N LYS A 15 -11.65 -9.22 -29.42
CA LYS A 15 -10.99 -10.05 -28.41
C LYS A 15 -9.86 -9.31 -27.70
N ASP A 16 -9.14 -8.45 -28.43
CA ASP A 16 -8.06 -7.63 -27.89
C ASP A 16 -8.60 -6.48 -27.00
N ALA A 17 -9.73 -5.89 -27.37
CA ALA A 17 -10.35 -4.83 -26.57
C ALA A 17 -10.84 -5.36 -25.21
N ASP A 18 -11.48 -6.53 -25.20
CA ASP A 18 -11.96 -7.16 -23.96
C ASP A 18 -10.79 -7.53 -23.02
N ALA A 19 -9.69 -8.05 -23.58
CA ALA A 19 -8.49 -8.41 -22.82
C ALA A 19 -7.80 -7.19 -22.17
N ILE A 20 -7.80 -6.04 -22.85
CA ILE A 20 -7.26 -4.78 -22.30
C ILE A 20 -8.12 -4.29 -21.13
N VAL A 21 -9.45 -4.32 -21.27
CA VAL A 21 -10.40 -3.89 -20.22
C VAL A 21 -10.31 -4.79 -18.98
N GLU A 22 -10.17 -6.11 -19.17
CA GLU A 22 -10.01 -7.06 -18.06
C GLU A 22 -8.67 -6.86 -17.32
N THR A 23 -7.60 -6.58 -18.06
CA THR A 23 -6.28 -6.27 -17.49
C THR A 23 -6.31 -4.98 -16.67
N ASP A 24 -6.99 -3.94 -17.16
CA ASP A 24 -7.10 -2.65 -16.48
C ASP A 24 -7.90 -2.76 -15.15
N ARG A 25 -9.04 -3.46 -15.16
CA ARG A 25 -9.82 -3.72 -13.93
C ARG A 25 -9.02 -4.45 -12.87
N SER A 26 -8.25 -5.45 -13.27
CA SER A 26 -7.48 -6.28 -12.35
C SER A 26 -6.24 -5.56 -11.82
N VAL A 27 -5.65 -4.65 -12.59
CA VAL A 27 -4.62 -3.73 -12.10
C VAL A 27 -5.22 -2.75 -11.07
N GLY A 28 -6.40 -2.18 -11.37
CA GLY A 28 -7.12 -1.32 -10.43
C GLY A 28 -7.44 -2.02 -9.10
N ALA A 29 -7.90 -3.28 -9.15
CA ALA A 29 -8.19 -4.07 -7.96
C ALA A 29 -6.96 -4.29 -7.07
N VAL A 30 -5.78 -4.55 -7.64
CA VAL A 30 -4.53 -4.72 -6.88
C VAL A 30 -4.12 -3.42 -6.21
N THR A 31 -4.22 -2.29 -6.92
CA THR A 31 -3.96 -0.97 -6.32
C THR A 31 -4.91 -0.72 -5.17
N THR A 32 -6.23 -0.93 -5.34
CA THR A 32 -7.21 -0.73 -4.25
C THR A 32 -6.90 -1.61 -3.04
N ALA A 33 -6.62 -2.91 -3.25
CA ALA A 33 -6.27 -3.83 -2.17
C ALA A 33 -4.95 -3.43 -1.47
N GLY A 34 -3.94 -3.01 -2.23
CA GLY A 34 -2.66 -2.55 -1.71
C GLY A 34 -2.79 -1.28 -0.86
N VAL A 35 -3.53 -0.28 -1.33
CA VAL A 35 -3.81 0.95 -0.57
C VAL A 35 -4.60 0.65 0.69
N LEU A 36 -5.60 -0.23 0.62
CA LEU A 36 -6.38 -0.64 1.79
C LEU A 36 -5.49 -1.33 2.82
N GLY A 37 -4.64 -2.27 2.40
CA GLY A 37 -3.69 -2.96 3.27
C GLY A 37 -2.70 -2.01 3.94
N LEU A 38 -2.15 -1.05 3.19
CA LEU A 38 -1.25 -0.02 3.74
C LEU A 38 -1.96 0.85 4.77
N THR A 39 -3.20 1.23 4.49
CA THR A 39 -3.98 2.09 5.38
C THR A 39 -4.28 1.36 6.68
N VAL A 40 -4.75 0.10 6.61
CA VAL A 40 -5.04 -0.72 7.79
C VAL A 40 -3.78 -0.95 8.63
N THR A 41 -2.67 -1.36 8.01
CA THR A 41 -1.41 -1.60 8.73
C THR A 41 -0.86 -0.31 9.35
N LYS A 42 -1.02 0.84 8.67
CA LYS A 42 -0.60 2.13 9.23
C LYS A 42 -1.49 2.60 10.37
N SER A 43 -2.80 2.33 10.32
CA SER A 43 -3.70 2.60 11.43
C SER A 43 -3.35 1.78 12.68
N LEU A 44 -2.94 0.52 12.49
CA LEU A 44 -2.44 -0.32 13.59
C LEU A 44 -1.16 0.25 14.20
N ASP A 45 -0.18 0.60 13.36
CA ASP A 45 1.07 1.25 13.78
C ASP A 45 0.81 2.54 14.59
N LEU A 46 -0.04 3.42 14.05
CA LEU A 46 -0.45 4.65 14.73
C LEU A 46 -1.13 4.36 16.07
N GLY A 47 -2.06 3.40 16.10
CA GLY A 47 -2.76 3.01 17.33
C GLY A 47 -1.80 2.51 18.41
N THR A 48 -0.86 1.64 18.03
CA THR A 48 0.17 1.16 18.96
C THR A 48 1.07 2.29 19.45
N THR A 49 1.44 3.23 18.59
CA THR A 49 2.27 4.40 18.96
C THR A 49 1.55 5.31 19.95
N VAL A 50 0.26 5.61 19.71
CA VAL A 50 -0.55 6.43 20.61
C VAL A 50 -0.68 5.77 21.99
N ILE A 51 -0.94 4.46 22.02
CA ILE A 51 -1.01 3.70 23.27
C ILE A 51 0.36 3.70 23.97
N GLY A 52 1.44 3.47 23.24
CA GLY A 52 2.81 3.47 23.78
C GLY A 52 3.19 4.80 24.43
N LEU A 53 2.92 5.92 23.77
CA LEU A 53 3.16 7.25 24.32
C LEU A 53 2.29 7.55 25.54
N GLY A 54 1.06 7.02 25.59
CA GLY A 54 0.17 7.13 26.75
C GLY A 54 0.65 6.32 27.95
N VAL A 55 1.22 5.13 27.72
CA VAL A 55 1.75 4.25 28.77
C VAL A 55 3.11 4.76 29.29
N SER A 56 3.97 5.29 28.42
CA SER A 56 5.24 5.87 28.82
C SER A 56 5.70 6.99 27.88
N PRO A 57 5.51 8.25 28.29
CA PRO A 57 6.03 9.42 27.56
C PRO A 57 7.55 9.45 27.48
N ALA A 58 8.24 8.68 28.33
CA ALA A 58 9.71 8.59 28.35
C ALA A 58 10.27 7.79 27.17
N ILE A 59 9.45 6.98 26.50
CA ILE A 59 9.77 6.40 25.19
C ILE A 59 9.52 7.48 24.15
N GLY A 60 10.40 8.48 24.10
CA GLY A 60 10.28 9.58 23.14
C GLY A 60 10.24 9.08 21.70
N GLU A 61 9.41 9.73 20.88
CA GLU A 61 9.34 9.51 19.44
C GLU A 61 10.72 9.76 18.81
N ARG A 62 11.35 8.72 18.25
CA ARG A 62 12.71 8.81 17.68
C ARG A 62 12.70 9.35 16.25
N ASN A 63 11.55 9.34 15.58
CA ASN A 63 11.44 9.92 14.26
C ASN A 63 11.36 11.46 14.39
N PRO A 64 12.36 12.22 13.88
CA PRO A 64 12.39 13.67 14.05
C PRO A 64 11.20 14.37 13.36
N ILE A 65 10.66 13.79 12.28
CA ILE A 65 9.48 14.32 11.57
C ILE A 65 8.23 14.13 12.42
N ALA A 66 8.05 12.93 12.99
CA ALA A 66 6.92 12.64 13.86
C ALA A 66 6.99 13.45 15.16
N ALA A 67 8.17 13.57 15.76
CA ALA A 67 8.39 14.42 16.92
C ALA A 67 8.03 15.89 16.64
N ALA A 68 8.48 16.45 15.51
CA ALA A 68 8.13 17.81 15.12
C ALA A 68 6.61 18.00 14.91
N ALA A 69 5.96 17.06 14.23
CA ALA A 69 4.52 17.10 14.01
C ALA A 69 3.72 16.98 15.33
N ILE A 70 4.17 16.13 16.25
CA ILE A 70 3.57 15.97 17.59
C ILE A 70 3.72 17.26 18.40
N VAL A 71 4.89 17.90 18.35
CA VAL A 71 5.11 19.19 19.04
C VAL A 71 4.21 20.28 18.47
N GLN A 72 4.04 20.32 17.15
CA GLN A 72 3.30 21.39 16.49
C GLN A 72 1.77 21.24 16.60
N TRP A 73 1.26 20.01 16.53
CA TRP A 73 -0.18 19.76 16.43
C TRP A 73 -0.75 18.93 17.58
N GLY A 74 0.11 18.29 18.39
CA GLY A 74 -0.28 17.30 19.40
C GLY A 74 -0.14 15.86 18.87
N VAL A 75 -0.16 14.89 19.79
CA VAL A 75 0.15 13.48 19.49
C VAL A 75 -0.73 12.90 18.38
N VAL A 76 -2.05 12.93 18.57
CA VAL A 76 -3.01 12.32 17.63
C VAL A 76 -3.00 13.00 16.25
N PRO A 77 -3.24 14.32 16.13
CA PRO A 77 -3.23 14.97 14.81
C PRO A 77 -1.85 14.97 14.15
N GLY A 78 -0.76 15.05 14.92
CA GLY A 78 0.62 14.94 14.41
C GLY A 78 0.90 13.58 13.78
N LEU A 79 0.57 12.49 14.48
CA LEU A 79 0.73 11.13 13.97
C LEU A 79 -0.19 10.84 12.77
N LEU A 80 -1.42 11.37 12.78
CA LEU A 80 -2.33 11.26 11.63
C LEU A 80 -1.75 11.95 10.39
N ALA A 81 -1.21 13.17 10.52
CA ALA A 81 -0.60 13.88 9.41
C ALA A 81 0.59 13.11 8.82
N VAL A 82 1.47 12.57 9.67
CA VAL A 82 2.62 11.75 9.23
C VAL A 82 2.15 10.43 8.62
N GLY A 83 1.12 9.80 9.17
CA GLY A 83 0.49 8.60 8.63
C GLY A 83 -0.07 8.82 7.22
N LEU A 84 -0.83 9.90 7.03
CA LEU A 84 -1.37 10.27 5.72
C LEU A 84 -0.25 10.59 4.71
N LEU A 85 0.78 11.32 5.14
CA LEU A 85 1.92 11.64 4.29
C LEU A 85 2.67 10.38 3.84
N THR A 86 2.91 9.43 4.76
CA THR A 86 3.63 8.19 4.46
C THR A 86 2.82 7.26 3.53
N VAL A 87 1.53 7.09 3.77
CA VAL A 87 0.65 6.34 2.86
C VAL A 87 0.61 7.01 1.49
N GLY A 88 0.36 8.33 1.44
CA GLY A 88 0.29 9.09 0.19
C GLY A 88 1.59 9.02 -0.60
N LEU A 89 2.75 9.18 0.06
CA LEU A 89 4.06 9.07 -0.58
C LEU A 89 4.32 7.64 -1.10
N THR A 90 3.93 6.62 -0.35
CA THR A 90 4.06 5.23 -0.80
C THR A 90 3.23 4.97 -2.04
N VAL A 91 1.96 5.38 -2.04
CA VAL A 91 1.08 5.27 -3.21
C VAL A 91 1.64 6.04 -4.39
N LEU A 92 2.12 7.27 -4.17
CA LEU A 92 2.73 8.09 -5.21
C LEU A 92 3.98 7.44 -5.81
N LEU A 93 4.86 6.88 -4.97
CA LEU A 93 6.08 6.22 -5.42
C LEU A 93 5.77 4.94 -6.20
N VAL A 94 4.82 4.13 -5.71
CA VAL A 94 4.40 2.90 -6.38
C VAL A 94 3.71 3.25 -7.69
N GLU A 95 2.60 3.97 -7.66
CA GLU A 95 1.81 4.25 -8.86
C GLU A 95 2.55 5.18 -9.84
N GLY A 96 3.25 6.20 -9.34
CA GLY A 96 4.05 7.12 -10.16
C GLY A 96 5.29 6.44 -10.76
N GLY A 97 5.98 5.60 -10.00
CA GLY A 97 7.11 4.82 -10.49
C GLY A 97 6.70 3.83 -11.58
N PHE A 98 5.59 3.12 -11.38
CA PHE A 98 5.04 2.24 -12.40
C PHE A 98 4.52 3.02 -13.62
N GLY A 99 3.86 4.16 -13.44
CA GLY A 99 3.38 5.01 -14.54
C GLY A 99 4.50 5.50 -15.45
N LEU A 100 5.62 5.93 -14.86
CA LEU A 100 6.82 6.35 -15.62
C LEU A 100 7.52 5.17 -16.32
N ALA A 101 7.58 4.01 -15.66
CA ALA A 101 8.19 2.80 -16.22
C ALA A 101 7.37 2.22 -17.39
N THR A 102 6.04 2.16 -17.26
CA THR A 102 5.15 1.68 -18.33
C THR A 102 5.03 2.67 -19.49
N GLY A 103 5.19 3.98 -19.22
CA GLY A 103 5.24 5.00 -20.28
C GLY A 103 6.43 4.83 -21.24
N HIS A 104 7.52 4.22 -20.77
CA HIS A 104 8.71 3.93 -21.58
C HIS A 104 8.69 2.53 -22.23
N ALA A 105 7.99 1.56 -21.64
CA ALA A 105 7.93 0.18 -22.13
C ALA A 105 6.61 -0.10 -22.87
N ARG A 106 6.52 0.26 -24.16
CA ARG A 106 5.43 -0.20 -25.05
C ARG A 106 5.69 -1.65 -25.49
N GLY A 107 5.21 -2.60 -24.69
CA GLY A 107 5.14 -4.02 -25.07
C GLY A 107 5.23 -4.95 -23.85
N ASP A 108 4.26 -5.84 -23.69
CA ASP A 108 4.22 -6.97 -22.72
C ASP A 108 4.09 -6.70 -21.20
N GLY A 109 3.91 -5.45 -20.77
CA GLY A 109 4.10 -5.08 -19.34
C GLY A 109 3.00 -5.43 -18.31
N GLY A 110 1.81 -5.91 -18.69
CA GLY A 110 0.64 -5.97 -17.79
C GLY A 110 0.80 -6.89 -16.57
N SER A 111 1.37 -8.09 -16.76
CA SER A 111 1.60 -9.06 -15.67
C SER A 111 2.75 -8.65 -14.74
N SER A 112 3.80 -8.07 -15.31
CA SER A 112 4.98 -7.61 -14.57
C SER A 112 4.66 -6.39 -13.70
N ALA A 113 3.90 -5.42 -14.23
CA ALA A 113 3.44 -4.26 -13.47
C ALA A 113 2.56 -4.66 -12.27
N ARG A 114 1.66 -5.64 -12.44
CA ARG A 114 0.83 -6.15 -11.36
C ARG A 114 1.65 -6.79 -10.24
N THR A 115 2.59 -7.66 -10.61
CA THR A 115 3.48 -8.35 -9.66
C THR A 115 4.34 -7.35 -8.90
N GLY A 116 4.89 -6.37 -9.60
CA GLY A 116 5.68 -5.30 -9.00
C GLY A 116 4.88 -4.46 -8.00
N ARG A 117 3.67 -4.02 -8.36
CA ARG A 117 2.78 -3.29 -7.42
C ARG A 117 2.49 -4.12 -6.18
N LEU A 118 2.14 -5.40 -6.36
CA LEU A 118 1.84 -6.29 -5.25
C LEU A 118 3.04 -6.40 -4.29
N ILE A 119 4.24 -6.63 -4.81
CA ILE A 119 5.48 -6.70 -4.00
C ILE A 119 5.70 -5.38 -3.24
N CYS A 120 5.61 -4.23 -3.92
CA CYS A 120 5.85 -2.95 -3.28
C CYS A 120 4.86 -2.66 -2.16
N TYR A 121 3.56 -2.91 -2.39
CA TYR A 121 2.54 -2.77 -1.35
C TYR A 121 2.77 -3.75 -0.20
N TRP A 122 3.14 -4.99 -0.50
CA TRP A 122 3.41 -6.02 0.52
C TRP A 122 4.59 -5.66 1.41
N VAL A 123 5.69 -5.18 0.82
CA VAL A 123 6.87 -4.72 1.57
C VAL A 123 6.49 -3.57 2.50
N GLY A 124 5.74 -2.58 2.01
CA GLY A 124 5.24 -1.47 2.84
C GLY A 124 4.36 -1.94 4.00
N CYS A 125 3.42 -2.86 3.73
CA CYS A 125 2.58 -3.48 4.76
C CYS A 125 3.40 -4.24 5.81
N ALA A 126 4.37 -5.05 5.37
CA ALA A 126 5.23 -5.83 6.26
C ALA A 126 6.09 -4.94 7.16
N CYS A 127 6.63 -3.84 6.63
CA CYS A 127 7.36 -2.86 7.42
C CYS A 127 6.46 -2.21 8.48
N ASN A 128 5.27 -1.75 8.11
CA ASN A 128 4.32 -1.16 9.08
C ASN A 128 3.93 -2.18 10.17
N LEU A 129 3.69 -3.44 9.79
CA LEU A 129 3.33 -4.49 10.73
C LEU A 129 4.49 -4.82 11.69
N ALA A 130 5.72 -4.85 11.20
CA ALA A 130 6.90 -5.09 12.03
C ALA A 130 7.10 -3.97 13.08
N ILE A 131 6.89 -2.71 12.68
CA ILE A 131 6.96 -1.56 13.60
C ILE A 131 5.82 -1.66 14.63
N ALA A 132 4.59 -1.93 14.20
CA ALA A 132 3.46 -2.11 15.11
C ALA A 132 3.70 -3.25 16.11
N ALA A 133 4.22 -4.39 15.66
CA ALA A 133 4.57 -5.51 16.52
C ALA A 133 5.67 -5.15 17.52
N HIS A 134 6.70 -4.42 17.09
CA HIS A 134 7.74 -3.91 17.98
C HIS A 134 7.16 -2.99 19.07
N ASN A 135 6.30 -2.05 18.68
CA ASN A 135 5.62 -1.14 19.61
C ASN A 135 4.79 -1.92 20.65
N VAL A 136 4.07 -2.97 20.24
CA VAL A 136 3.32 -3.84 21.17
C VAL A 136 4.25 -4.50 22.18
N VAL A 137 5.39 -5.06 21.77
CA VAL A 137 6.35 -5.68 22.68
C VAL A 137 6.87 -4.68 23.71
N VAL A 138 7.20 -3.46 23.26
CA VAL A 138 7.66 -2.38 24.14
C VAL A 138 6.57 -1.98 25.14
N ILE A 139 5.31 -1.85 24.70
CA ILE A 139 4.17 -1.54 25.58
C ILE A 139 4.03 -2.61 26.66
N LEU A 140 4.06 -3.88 26.27
CA LEU A 140 3.90 -5.00 27.21
C LEU A 140 5.04 -5.03 28.24
N ALA A 141 6.28 -4.80 27.80
CA ALA A 141 7.44 -4.77 28.69
C ALA A 141 7.37 -3.64 29.73
N VAL A 142 6.78 -2.49 29.36
CA VAL A 142 6.61 -1.36 30.28
C VAL A 142 5.39 -1.53 31.19
N ALA A 143 4.27 -2.05 30.66
CA ALA A 143 3.04 -2.23 31.41
C ALA A 143 3.12 -3.38 32.43
N PHE A 144 3.95 -4.39 32.15
CA PHE A 144 4.12 -5.58 33.00
C PHE A 144 5.62 -5.83 33.27
N PRO A 145 6.25 -5.00 34.12
CA PRO A 145 7.64 -5.24 34.52
C PRO A 145 7.75 -6.56 35.33
N PRO A 146 8.88 -7.28 35.22
CA PRO A 146 9.12 -8.53 35.93
C PRO A 146 9.20 -8.36 37.46
#